data_AF-A0A291RXX3-F1
#
_entry.id   AF-A0A291RXX3-F1
#
_cell.length_a   1.000
_cell.length_b   1.000
_cell.length_c   1.000
_cell.angle_alpha   90.00
_cell.angle_beta   90.00
_cell.angle_gamma   90.00
#
_symmetry.space_group_name_H-M   'P 1'
#
loop_
_entity.id
_entity.type
_entity.pdbx_description
1 polymer ?
#
loop_
_entity_poly.entity_id
_entity_poly.type
_entity_poly.pdbx_seq_one_letter_code
_entity_poly.pdbx_strand_id
1 'polypeptide(L)'
;MAWVYLSRVVEGPCAALSALIEQVGVVEAARAVRECALPESLRGPTELRRGIDRAERDLETVDRLGGRVVTPDDPEWPAWRLLGLGQLDPSRDAAAAVPLVLWVRGPLSVLHATEQALAVVGARCSTGYGEQVTGEIAGDLAARGWTIVSGAAPVL
;
A
#
# COMPACT_ATOMS: atom_id res chain seq x y z
N MET A 1 -2.57 10.78 12.07
CA MET A 1 -1.11 10.64 12.32
C MET A 1 -0.67 9.23 12.72
N ALA A 2 -1.40 8.52 13.57
CA ALA A 2 -1.03 7.16 14.02
C ALA A 2 -0.79 6.18 12.87
N TRP A 3 -1.68 6.14 11.87
CA TRP A 3 -1.52 5.37 10.63
C TRP A 3 -0.18 5.62 9.92
N VAL A 4 0.16 6.89 9.71
CA VAL A 4 1.39 7.30 9.03
C VAL A 4 2.62 6.85 9.80
N TYR A 5 2.62 7.07 11.11
CA TYR A 5 3.69 6.61 11.99
C TYR A 5 3.89 5.09 11.87
N LEU A 6 2.81 4.31 12.04
CA LEU A 6 2.87 2.85 11.97
C LEU A 6 3.34 2.34 10.60
N SER A 7 2.89 2.96 9.50
CA SER A 7 3.34 2.64 8.14
C SER A 7 4.82 2.91 7.88
N ARG A 8 5.43 3.79 8.67
CA ARG A 8 6.86 4.10 8.61
C ARG A 8 7.69 3.15 9.47
N VAL A 9 7.11 2.71 10.59
CA VAL A 9 7.79 1.78 11.50
C VAL A 9 7.94 0.42 10.84
N VAL A 10 6.91 -0.05 10.14
CA VAL A 10 6.95 -1.33 9.43
C VAL A 10 6.98 -1.09 7.92
N GLU A 11 8.07 -1.51 7.27
CA GLU A 11 8.18 -1.47 5.80
C GLU A 11 7.40 -2.64 5.21
N GLY A 12 6.23 -2.34 4.66
CA GLY A 12 5.37 -3.30 3.97
C GLY A 12 4.22 -3.85 4.82
N PRO A 13 3.42 -4.76 4.25
CA PRO A 13 2.31 -5.38 4.96
C PRO A 13 2.79 -6.16 6.19
N CYS A 14 2.06 -6.04 7.31
CA CYS A 14 2.42 -6.72 8.55
C CYS A 14 1.19 -7.21 9.27
N ALA A 15 0.86 -8.50 9.07
CA ALA A 15 -0.33 -9.12 9.63
C ALA A 15 -0.41 -8.99 11.17
N ALA A 16 0.72 -9.14 11.86
CA ALA A 16 0.78 -9.00 13.32
C ALA A 16 0.43 -7.58 13.79
N LEU A 17 0.86 -6.55 13.06
CA LEU A 17 0.53 -5.16 13.38
C LEU A 17 -0.92 -4.83 13.02
N SER A 18 -1.41 -5.34 11.89
CA SER A 18 -2.83 -5.23 11.52
C SER A 18 -3.73 -5.86 12.60
N ALA A 19 -3.40 -7.06 13.08
CA ALA A 19 -4.14 -7.72 14.15
C ALA A 19 -4.11 -6.93 15.46
N LEU A 20 -2.97 -6.30 15.81
CA LEU A 20 -2.89 -5.42 16.97
C LEU A 20 -3.80 -4.20 16.80
N ILE A 21 -3.79 -3.56 15.63
CA ILE A 21 -4.65 -2.41 15.33
C ILE A 21 -6.13 -2.79 15.41
N GLU A 22 -6.52 -3.97 14.92
CA GLU A 22 -7.90 -4.47 15.04
C GLU A 22 -8.31 -4.70 16.50
N GLN A 23 -7.39 -5.15 17.35
CA GLN A 23 -7.66 -5.45 18.76
C GLN A 23 -7.76 -4.20 19.64
N VAL A 24 -6.84 -3.24 19.48
CA VAL A 24 -6.72 -2.09 20.41
C VAL A 24 -6.98 -0.73 19.75
N GLY A 25 -7.12 -0.68 18.44
CA GLY A 25 -7.21 0.55 17.66
C GLY A 25 -5.86 1.12 17.27
N VAL A 26 -5.83 1.95 16.22
CA VAL A 26 -4.60 2.46 15.61
C VAL A 26 -3.79 3.37 16.54
N VAL A 27 -4.46 4.19 17.35
CA VAL A 27 -3.79 5.13 18.28
C VAL A 27 -3.07 4.35 19.38
N GLU A 28 -3.74 3.33 19.92
CA GLU A 28 -3.22 2.55 21.04
C GLU A 28 -2.14 1.58 20.57
N ALA A 29 -2.28 1.03 19.37
CA ALA A 29 -1.20 0.29 18.71
C ALA A 29 0.03 1.18 18.48
N ALA A 30 -0.14 2.41 18.00
CA ALA A 30 0.97 3.36 17.82
C ALA A 30 1.65 3.70 19.15
N ARG A 31 0.89 3.86 20.23
CA ARG A 31 1.43 4.05 21.57
C ARG A 31 2.23 2.84 22.05
N ALA A 32 1.68 1.64 21.92
CA ALA A 32 2.35 0.40 22.29
C ALA A 32 3.69 0.22 21.55
N VAL A 33 3.74 0.58 20.26
CA VAL A 33 4.98 0.56 19.45
C VAL A 33 6.02 1.55 19.99
N ARG A 34 5.61 2.77 20.34
CA ARG A 34 6.51 3.80 20.91
C ARG A 34 7.10 3.37 22.25
N GLU A 35 6.26 2.79 23.09
CA GLU A 35 6.61 2.36 24.46
C GLU A 35 7.31 0.98 24.48
N CYS A 36 7.44 0.31 23.33
CA CYS A 36 7.92 -1.08 23.23
C CYS A 36 7.08 -2.07 24.05
N ALA A 37 5.82 -1.73 24.32
CA ALA A 37 4.84 -2.57 25.01
C ALA A 37 4.14 -3.52 24.01
N LEU A 38 4.95 -4.25 23.24
CA LEU A 38 4.51 -5.07 22.12
C LEU A 38 4.67 -6.57 22.38
N PRO A 39 3.83 -7.42 21.74
CA PRO A 39 4.12 -8.85 21.58
C PRO A 39 5.51 -9.08 20.97
N GLU A 40 6.15 -10.18 21.34
CA GLU A 40 7.51 -10.52 20.89
C GLU A 40 7.66 -10.50 19.36
N SER A 41 6.62 -10.95 18.64
CA SER A 41 6.57 -10.97 17.17
C SER A 41 6.70 -9.59 16.52
N LEU A 42 6.37 -8.50 17.22
CA LEU A 42 6.46 -7.13 16.71
C LEU A 42 7.69 -6.38 17.20
N ARG A 43 8.46 -6.92 18.15
CA ARG A 43 9.63 -6.24 18.70
C ARG A 43 10.71 -6.06 17.64
N GLY A 44 11.15 -7.13 17.00
CA GLY A 44 12.16 -7.09 15.94
C GLY A 44 11.78 -6.18 14.74
N PRO A 45 10.60 -6.38 14.12
CA PRO A 45 10.18 -5.56 12.97
C PRO A 45 10.06 -4.06 13.25
N THR A 46 9.75 -3.67 14.50
CA THR A 46 9.57 -2.26 14.88
C THR A 46 10.83 -1.64 15.50
N GLU A 47 11.81 -2.46 15.89
CA GLU A 47 12.93 -2.06 16.75
C GLU A 47 13.72 -0.87 16.17
N LEU A 48 14.08 -0.96 14.89
CA LEU A 48 14.96 0.00 14.22
C LEU A 48 14.30 1.37 13.98
N ARG A 49 12.97 1.43 13.93
CA ARG A 49 12.24 2.60 13.41
C ARG A 49 11.22 3.20 14.38
N ARG A 50 10.89 2.52 15.49
CA ARG A 50 9.92 3.02 16.48
C ARG A 50 10.23 4.43 17.01
N GLY A 51 11.50 4.80 17.11
CA GLY A 51 11.94 6.14 17.57
C GLY A 51 11.88 7.23 16.50
N ILE A 52 11.61 6.88 15.23
CA ILE A 52 11.59 7.83 14.12
C ILE A 52 10.17 8.35 13.94
N ASP A 53 9.74 9.22 14.85
CA ASP A 53 8.44 9.90 14.74
C ASP A 53 8.52 11.11 13.81
N ARG A 54 8.41 10.85 12.51
CA ARG A 54 8.44 11.89 11.46
C ARG A 54 7.15 11.96 10.66
N ALA A 55 6.05 11.43 11.20
CA ALA A 55 4.78 11.33 10.49
C ALA A 55 4.30 12.68 9.92
N GLU A 56 4.44 13.77 10.68
CA GLU A 56 4.09 15.12 10.22
C GLU A 56 4.95 15.57 9.03
N ARG A 57 6.27 15.40 9.13
CA ARG A 57 7.20 15.75 8.04
C ARG A 57 6.98 14.90 6.80
N ASP A 58 6.59 13.64 6.95
CA ASP A 58 6.28 12.76 5.82
C ASP A 58 4.99 13.21 5.13
N LEU A 59 3.98 13.63 5.90
CA LEU A 59 2.75 14.22 5.37
C LEU A 59 3.03 15.54 4.62
N GLU A 60 3.82 16.44 5.19
CA GLU A 60 4.24 17.66 4.48
C GLU A 60 5.03 17.34 3.21
N THR A 61 5.87 16.30 3.24
CA THR A 61 6.69 15.92 2.08
C THR A 61 5.83 15.37 0.96
N VAL A 62 4.87 14.48 1.26
CA VAL A 62 3.99 13.92 0.23
C VAL A 62 3.07 14.99 -0.35
N ASP A 63 2.57 15.91 0.49
CA ASP A 63 1.75 17.04 0.06
C ASP A 63 2.51 17.95 -0.93
N ARG A 64 3.75 18.33 -0.60
CA ARG A 64 4.62 19.09 -1.52
C ARG A 64 4.90 18.37 -2.85
N LEU A 65 4.83 17.05 -2.88
CA LEU A 65 5.01 16.24 -4.10
C LEU A 65 3.71 16.06 -4.91
N GLY A 66 2.61 16.69 -4.46
CA GLY A 66 1.28 16.55 -5.06
C GLY A 66 0.63 15.20 -4.76
N GLY A 67 0.94 14.63 -3.59
CA GLY A 67 0.41 13.36 -3.13
C GLY A 67 -0.31 13.47 -1.79
N ARG A 68 -0.81 12.34 -1.32
CA ARG A 68 -1.53 12.20 -0.04
C ARG A 68 -1.34 10.80 0.51
N VAL A 69 -1.73 10.63 1.77
CA VAL A 69 -1.90 9.31 2.39
C VAL A 69 -3.39 8.98 2.39
N VAL A 70 -3.75 7.79 1.95
CA VAL A 70 -5.09 7.22 2.10
C VAL A 70 -5.01 6.11 3.14
N THR A 71 -5.81 6.21 4.17
CA THR A 71 -5.90 5.30 5.32
C THR A 71 -7.21 4.50 5.26
N PRO A 72 -7.34 3.40 6.03
CA PRO A 72 -8.59 2.66 6.11
C PRO A 72 -9.82 3.47 6.57
N ASP A 73 -9.59 4.61 7.25
CA ASP A 73 -10.65 5.51 7.70
C ASP A 73 -11.08 6.52 6.62
N ASP A 74 -10.35 6.59 5.50
CA ASP A 74 -10.65 7.53 4.41
C ASP A 74 -11.71 6.98 3.45
N PRO A 75 -12.63 7.84 2.94
CA PRO A 75 -13.67 7.42 2.00
C PRO A 75 -13.10 6.92 0.65
N GLU A 76 -11.85 7.24 0.35
CA GLU A 76 -11.15 6.81 -0.84
C GLU A 76 -10.53 5.40 -0.71
N TRP A 77 -10.53 4.82 0.49
CA TRP A 77 -9.94 3.50 0.72
C TRP A 77 -10.63 2.41 -0.11
N PRO A 78 -9.92 1.69 -1.00
CA PRO A 78 -10.52 0.70 -1.89
C PRO A 78 -10.75 -0.64 -1.17
N ALA A 79 -11.53 -0.63 -0.10
CA ALA A 79 -11.72 -1.76 0.82
C ALA A 79 -12.04 -3.08 0.10
N TRP A 80 -13.02 -3.04 -0.82
CA TRP A 80 -13.44 -4.22 -1.57
C TRP A 80 -12.34 -4.81 -2.46
N ARG A 81 -11.48 -3.96 -3.04
CA ARG A 81 -10.38 -4.40 -3.90
C ARG A 81 -9.23 -5.00 -3.10
N LEU A 82 -9.01 -4.53 -1.88
CA LEU A 82 -7.96 -5.02 -1.00
C LEU A 82 -8.36 -6.26 -0.19
N LEU A 83 -9.65 -6.59 -0.11
CA LEU A 83 -10.17 -7.71 0.66
C LEU A 83 -9.46 -9.03 0.33
N GLY A 84 -9.15 -9.27 -0.94
CA GLY A 84 -8.44 -10.47 -1.39
C GLY A 84 -7.06 -10.63 -0.76
N LEU A 85 -6.36 -9.54 -0.41
CA LEU A 85 -5.06 -9.58 0.25
C LEU A 85 -5.15 -10.08 1.69
N GLY A 86 -6.26 -9.80 2.37
CA GLY A 86 -6.50 -10.29 3.74
C GLY A 86 -6.84 -11.78 3.83
N GLN A 87 -7.12 -12.43 2.69
CA GLN A 87 -7.39 -13.87 2.61
C GLN A 87 -6.16 -14.70 2.24
N LEU A 88 -5.05 -14.04 1.94
CA LEU A 88 -3.80 -14.71 1.63
C LEU A 88 -3.14 -15.24 2.91
N ASP A 89 -2.42 -16.37 2.79
CA ASP A 89 -1.73 -17.00 3.90
C ASP A 89 -0.37 -16.33 4.15
N PRO A 90 -0.19 -15.59 5.26
CA PRO A 90 1.06 -14.88 5.55
C PRO A 90 2.25 -15.82 5.80
N SER A 91 2.00 -17.12 6.05
CA SER A 91 3.06 -18.12 6.19
C SER A 91 3.69 -18.51 4.84
N ARG A 92 2.97 -18.27 3.73
CA ARG A 92 3.44 -18.56 2.38
C ARG A 92 4.11 -17.35 1.72
N ASP A 93 3.67 -16.16 2.07
CA ASP A 93 4.24 -14.90 1.60
C ASP A 93 4.16 -13.87 2.72
N ALA A 94 5.31 -13.39 3.21
CA ALA A 94 5.32 -12.37 4.27
C ALA A 94 4.69 -11.04 3.81
N ALA A 95 4.58 -10.81 2.50
CA ALA A 95 3.90 -9.66 1.91
C ALA A 95 2.38 -9.87 1.73
N ALA A 96 1.84 -11.06 2.07
CA ALA A 96 0.42 -11.37 2.02
C ALA A 96 -0.35 -10.75 3.19
N ALA A 97 -0.43 -9.42 3.22
CA ALA A 97 -1.34 -8.71 4.10
C ALA A 97 -1.85 -7.43 3.42
N VAL A 98 -2.98 -6.92 3.93
CA VAL A 98 -3.50 -5.63 3.53
C VAL A 98 -2.51 -4.54 3.96
N PRO A 99 -2.17 -3.57 3.07
CA PRO A 99 -1.31 -2.45 3.44
C PRO A 99 -1.95 -1.62 4.58
N LEU A 100 -1.13 -1.05 5.45
CA LEU A 100 -1.62 -0.17 6.53
C LEU A 100 -2.17 1.15 6.00
N VAL A 101 -1.51 1.71 4.98
CA VAL A 101 -1.91 2.93 4.28
C VAL A 101 -1.47 2.83 2.82
N LEU A 102 -2.07 3.66 1.96
CA LEU A 102 -1.62 3.87 0.59
C LEU A 102 -1.02 5.26 0.47
N TRP A 103 0.23 5.33 0.02
CA TRP A 103 0.90 6.58 -0.37
C TRP A 103 0.59 6.85 -1.84
N VAL A 104 -0.19 7.88 -2.10
CA VAL A 104 -0.75 8.16 -3.43
C VAL A 104 -0.15 9.45 -3.97
N ARG A 105 0.22 9.47 -5.25
CA ARG A 105 0.64 10.68 -5.94
C ARG A 105 -0.30 10.95 -7.12
N GLY A 106 -0.76 12.19 -7.24
CA GLY A 106 -1.67 12.61 -8.29
C GLY A 106 -3.12 12.77 -7.82
N PRO A 107 -3.98 13.37 -8.66
CA PRO A 107 -5.28 13.88 -8.25
C PRO A 107 -6.40 12.84 -8.28
N LEU A 108 -6.19 11.69 -8.94
CA LEU A 108 -7.23 10.67 -9.09
C LEU A 108 -7.50 9.97 -7.78
N SER A 109 -8.79 9.79 -7.46
CA SER A 109 -9.23 8.95 -6.35
C SER A 109 -8.88 7.49 -6.63
N VAL A 110 -8.19 6.84 -5.71
CA VAL A 110 -7.85 5.41 -5.73
C VAL A 110 -9.11 4.55 -5.78
N LEU A 111 -10.16 4.91 -5.03
CA LEU A 111 -11.43 4.19 -5.11
C LEU A 111 -11.94 4.17 -6.55
N HIS A 112 -12.15 5.34 -7.15
CA HIS A 112 -12.64 5.44 -8.54
C HIS A 112 -11.68 4.81 -9.55
N ALA A 113 -10.37 5.03 -9.40
CA ALA A 113 -9.36 4.45 -10.28
C ALA A 113 -9.37 2.91 -10.24
N THR A 114 -9.81 2.30 -9.14
CA THR A 114 -9.87 0.85 -8.98
C THR A 114 -11.25 0.24 -9.25
N GLU A 115 -12.29 1.05 -9.51
CA GLU A 115 -13.62 0.56 -9.87
C GLU A 115 -13.61 -0.18 -11.20
N GLN A 116 -12.96 0.39 -12.20
CA GLN A 116 -12.82 -0.20 -13.54
C GLN A 116 -11.34 -0.26 -13.91
N ALA A 117 -10.64 -1.22 -13.30
CA ALA A 117 -9.20 -1.38 -13.48
C ALA A 117 -8.82 -2.75 -14.05
N LEU A 118 -7.75 -2.76 -14.85
CA LEU A 118 -7.11 -3.98 -15.34
C LEU A 118 -5.63 -3.98 -14.94
N ALA A 119 -5.19 -5.06 -14.31
CA ALA A 119 -3.77 -5.29 -14.05
C ALA A 119 -3.08 -5.79 -15.32
N VAL A 120 -1.99 -5.13 -15.72
CA VAL A 120 -1.13 -5.53 -16.84
C VAL A 120 0.25 -5.86 -16.29
N VAL A 121 0.61 -7.14 -16.39
CA VAL A 121 1.90 -7.71 -16.02
C VAL A 121 2.53 -8.43 -17.21
N GLY A 122 3.85 -8.54 -17.24
CA GLY A 122 4.55 -9.14 -18.36
C GLY A 122 5.97 -9.59 -18.01
N ALA A 123 6.62 -10.21 -18.98
CA ALA A 123 8.04 -10.58 -18.88
C ALA A 123 8.92 -9.31 -18.85
N ARG A 124 9.98 -9.32 -18.04
CA ARG A 124 10.96 -8.21 -17.98
C ARG A 124 11.78 -8.04 -19.26
N CYS A 125 11.86 -9.09 -20.08
CA CYS A 125 12.47 -9.10 -21.41
C CYS A 125 11.40 -9.38 -22.46
N SER A 126 10.48 -8.43 -22.67
CA SER A 126 9.48 -8.52 -23.72
C SER A 126 10.13 -8.50 -25.11
N THR A 127 9.48 -9.14 -26.08
CA THR A 127 9.82 -8.90 -27.49
C THR A 127 9.13 -7.61 -27.95
N GLY A 128 9.65 -6.98 -29.00
CA GLY A 128 9.00 -5.80 -29.58
C GLY A 128 7.54 -6.07 -30.03
N TYR A 129 7.24 -7.30 -30.45
CA TYR A 129 5.85 -7.70 -30.72
C TYR A 129 4.98 -7.71 -29.44
N GLY A 130 5.51 -8.22 -28.33
CA GLY A 130 4.81 -8.22 -27.04
C GLY A 130 4.54 -6.80 -26.52
N GLU A 131 5.48 -5.88 -26.71
CA GLU A 131 5.31 -4.47 -26.38
C GLU A 131 4.22 -3.83 -27.23
N GLN A 132 4.23 -4.06 -28.54
CA GLN A 132 3.23 -3.50 -29.46
C GLN A 132 1.81 -3.99 -29.09
N VAL A 133 1.62 -5.30 -28.97
CA VAL A 133 0.29 -5.88 -28.66
C VAL A 133 -0.21 -5.42 -27.29
N THR A 134 0.68 -5.36 -26.29
CA THR A 134 0.30 -4.87 -24.95
C THR A 134 -0.10 -3.39 -25.01
N GLY A 135 0.63 -2.57 -25.78
CA GLY A 135 0.31 -1.17 -26.00
C GLY A 135 -1.05 -0.96 -26.67
N GLU A 136 -1.36 -1.75 -27.71
CA GLU A 136 -2.65 -1.72 -28.40
C GLU A 136 -3.80 -2.08 -27.45
N ILE A 137 -3.69 -3.20 -26.71
CA ILE A 137 -4.73 -3.65 -25.77
C ILE A 137 -4.93 -2.63 -24.63
N ALA A 138 -3.85 -2.16 -24.02
CA ALA A 138 -3.92 -1.20 -22.92
C ALA A 138 -4.49 0.15 -23.39
N GLY A 139 -4.08 0.62 -24.58
CA GLY A 139 -4.58 1.84 -25.18
C GLY A 139 -6.08 1.78 -25.49
N ASP A 140 -6.54 0.69 -26.10
CA ASP A 140 -7.96 0.45 -26.39
C ASP A 140 -8.83 0.44 -25.14
N LEU A 141 -8.36 -0.22 -24.07
CA LEU A 141 -9.06 -0.28 -22.80
C LEU A 141 -9.08 1.08 -22.11
N ALA A 142 -7.95 1.80 -22.11
CA ALA A 142 -7.87 3.16 -21.56
C ALA A 142 -8.83 4.12 -22.30
N ALA A 143 -8.92 4.02 -23.63
CA ALA A 143 -9.87 4.80 -24.42
C ALA A 143 -11.34 4.48 -24.08
N ARG A 144 -11.61 3.29 -23.54
CA ARG A 144 -12.93 2.86 -23.03
C ARG A 144 -13.13 3.14 -21.54
N GLY A 145 -12.24 3.93 -20.91
CA GLY A 145 -12.35 4.35 -19.52
C GLY A 145 -11.79 3.37 -18.49
N TRP A 146 -11.04 2.34 -18.90
CA TRP A 146 -10.38 1.45 -17.96
C TRP A 146 -9.08 2.06 -17.42
N THR A 147 -8.86 1.94 -16.11
CA THR A 147 -7.58 2.24 -15.49
C THR A 147 -6.62 1.07 -15.67
N ILE A 148 -5.45 1.32 -16.25
CA ILE A 148 -4.39 0.31 -16.38
C ILE A 148 -3.49 0.38 -15.14
N VAL A 149 -3.39 -0.73 -14.42
CA VAL A 149 -2.54 -0.85 -13.24
C VAL A 149 -1.35 -1.74 -13.59
N SER A 150 -0.13 -1.26 -13.33
CA SER A 150 1.09 -2.03 -13.54
C SER A 150 2.11 -1.75 -12.45
N GLY A 151 3.07 -2.66 -12.26
CA GLY A 151 4.07 -2.59 -11.19
C GLY A 151 5.26 -1.67 -11.46
N ALA A 152 5.23 -0.89 -12.55
CA ALA A 152 6.35 -0.04 -13.02
C ALA A 152 7.70 -0.78 -13.03
N ALA A 153 7.69 -2.06 -13.40
CA ALA A 153 8.91 -2.83 -13.55
C ALA A 153 9.75 -2.23 -14.69
N PRO A 154 11.05 -1.97 -14.49
CA PRO A 154 11.88 -1.44 -15.55
C PRO A 154 11.97 -2.46 -16.70
N VAL A 155 11.88 -1.94 -17.93
CA VAL A 155 12.27 -2.68 -19.13
C VAL A 155 13.80 -2.75 -19.10
N LEU A 156 14.37 -3.96 -19.18
CA LEU A 156 15.82 -4.17 -19.14
C LEU A 156 16.48 -3.89 -20.50
#